data_AF-A0A4D4KTW0-F1
#
_entry.id   AF-A0A4D4KTW0-F1
#
_cell.length_a   1.000
_cell.length_b   1.000
_cell.length_c   1.000
_cell.angle_alpha   90.00
_cell.angle_beta   90.00
_cell.angle_gamma   90.00
#
_symmetry.space_group_name_H-M   'P 1'
#
loop_
_entity.id
_entity.type
_entity.pdbx_description
1 polymer ?
#
loop_
_entity_poly.entity_id
_entity_poly.type
_entity_poly.pdbx_seq_one_letter_code
_entity_poly.pdbx_strand_id
1 'polypeptide(L)'
;MERLPTQVTFEVTDLASQPPKVYQQMFDVLYMLKTDPESNKIKTWMQIGPKDWSIPAPKLPFPGGANGMILLDVQSWCQSDGCDKQAQDWDFYGGRSRWSGNQDQHIITGVADFEWNGSVNNSSGSKDKDLSRKLPLRWWMDWGTTIPGVPDPTGEDEIVSPPTAARCDKVISGKDPGCVLPSYKPGYTINSEAFPGAAAHIWLIQNKHAKKLGKSPQTPLHYLPSKARNAPSQEPENKLDNGKPGNRKAVCGRAFRKHNDTATIMTPNGNPDTISCDEFPFAATYESPGFPAANGGLNPAKNTEYAGLECVQTVVAKGDGTREHLYNDTTYDDPKWPALCGRSSMSTCINTQSMQPFGIIFAKQFRLLDKDEYWVDPANGRFADCDPSKDEIKCTMK
;
A
#
# COMPACT_ATOMS: atom_id res chain seq x y z
N MET A 1 6.58 -5.48 -5.78
CA MET A 1 8.03 -5.74 -5.69
C MET A 1 8.60 -4.61 -4.87
N GLU A 2 9.21 -4.94 -3.74
CA GLU A 2 9.83 -3.96 -2.83
C GLU A 2 11.35 -4.04 -2.99
N ARG A 3 12.05 -2.91 -2.97
CA ARG A 3 13.51 -2.82 -3.12
C ARG A 3 14.08 -2.06 -1.93
N LEU A 4 14.95 -2.70 -1.17
CA LEU A 4 15.62 -2.09 -0.02
C LEU A 4 17.13 -2.02 -0.29
N PRO A 5 17.65 -0.87 -0.78
CA PRO A 5 19.09 -0.68 -0.84
C PRO A 5 19.64 -0.56 0.57
N THR A 6 20.60 -1.43 0.89
CA THR A 6 21.31 -1.43 2.17
C THR A 6 22.80 -1.34 1.89
N GLN A 7 23.49 -0.44 2.56
CA GLN A 7 24.94 -0.41 2.55
C GLN A 7 25.46 -1.19 3.75
N VAL A 8 26.39 -2.11 3.50
CA VAL A 8 27.11 -2.83 4.56
C VAL A 8 28.58 -2.43 4.52
N THR A 9 29.20 -2.31 5.69
CA THR A 9 30.59 -1.90 5.83
C THR A 9 31.30 -2.88 6.75
N PHE A 10 32.43 -3.39 6.29
CA PHE A 10 33.28 -4.32 7.03
C PHE A 10 34.61 -3.65 7.31
N GLU A 11 35.10 -3.77 8.54
CA GLU A 11 36.36 -3.19 9.01
C GLU A 11 37.17 -4.21 9.77
N VAL A 12 38.47 -4.21 9.53
CA VAL A 12 39.40 -5.12 10.19
C VAL A 12 40.67 -4.40 10.59
N THR A 13 41.19 -4.73 11.77
CA THR A 13 42.49 -4.25 12.21
C THR A 13 43.54 -5.36 12.07
N ASP A 14 44.49 -5.16 11.17
CA ASP A 14 45.69 -5.97 11.05
C ASP A 14 46.66 -5.55 12.17
N LEU A 15 46.65 -6.32 13.26
CA LEU A 15 47.55 -6.12 14.41
C LEU A 15 48.97 -6.67 14.15
N ALA A 16 49.15 -7.47 13.10
CA ALA A 16 50.45 -8.01 12.72
C ALA A 16 51.30 -6.95 11.97
N SER A 17 50.66 -5.96 11.34
CA SER A 17 51.38 -4.83 10.73
C SER A 17 51.90 -3.85 11.78
N GLN A 18 53.05 -3.22 11.49
CA GLN A 18 53.62 -2.15 12.32
C GLN A 18 53.83 -0.88 11.47
N PRO A 19 53.07 0.20 11.73
CA PRO A 19 51.96 0.30 12.69
C PRO A 19 50.75 -0.57 12.30
N PRO A 20 49.82 -0.88 13.23
CA PRO A 20 48.58 -1.56 12.92
C PRO A 20 47.80 -0.82 11.82
N LYS A 21 47.25 -1.58 10.88
CA LYS A 21 46.50 -1.05 9.74
C LYS A 21 45.03 -1.40 9.89
N VAL A 22 44.15 -0.45 9.59
CA VAL A 22 42.71 -0.68 9.54
C VAL A 22 42.28 -0.73 8.09
N TYR A 23 41.75 -1.87 7.65
CA TYR A 23 41.19 -2.05 6.31
C TYR A 23 39.67 -1.94 6.34
N GLN A 24 39.07 -1.38 5.30
CA GLN A 24 37.63 -1.22 5.16
C GLN A 24 37.15 -1.63 3.77
N GLN A 25 35.99 -2.28 3.69
CA GLN A 25 35.27 -2.53 2.43
C GLN A 25 33.79 -2.27 2.63
N MET A 26 33.16 -1.70 1.60
CA MET A 26 31.72 -1.47 1.58
C MET A 26 31.07 -2.26 0.45
N PHE A 27 29.86 -2.73 0.68
CA PHE A 27 29.03 -3.36 -0.34
C PHE A 27 27.65 -2.69 -0.39
N ASP A 28 27.12 -2.56 -1.59
CA ASP A 28 25.72 -2.26 -1.82
C ASP A 28 24.96 -3.59 -1.96
N VAL A 29 23.97 -3.77 -1.09
CA VAL A 29 23.07 -4.93 -1.08
C VAL A 29 21.70 -4.46 -1.54
N LEU A 30 21.20 -5.09 -2.60
CA LEU A 30 19.86 -4.87 -3.13
C LEU A 30 19.05 -6.12 -2.85
N TYR A 31 18.06 -6.04 -1.98
CA TYR A 31 17.15 -7.15 -1.70
C TYR A 31 15.75 -6.85 -2.24
N MET A 32 15.15 -7.86 -2.87
CA MET A 32 13.85 -7.76 -3.51
C MET A 32 12.95 -8.94 -3.16
N LEU A 33 11.69 -8.62 -2.88
CA LEU A 33 10.63 -9.59 -2.60
C LEU A 33 9.54 -9.51 -3.67
N LYS A 34 9.12 -10.67 -4.18
CA LYS A 34 8.00 -10.81 -5.11
C LYS A 34 7.05 -11.89 -4.60
N THR A 35 5.77 -11.54 -4.50
CA THR A 35 4.69 -12.46 -4.13
C THR A 35 3.77 -12.69 -5.32
N ASP A 36 2.89 -13.68 -5.19
CA ASP A 36 1.85 -14.01 -6.16
C ASP A 36 0.48 -14.05 -5.47
N PRO A 37 -0.50 -13.21 -5.87
CA PRO A 37 -1.85 -13.24 -5.31
C PRO A 37 -2.60 -14.57 -5.49
N GLU A 38 -2.11 -15.47 -6.34
CA GLU A 38 -2.76 -16.74 -6.67
C GLU A 38 -1.85 -17.96 -6.42
N SER A 39 -0.74 -17.76 -5.68
CA SER A 39 0.15 -18.85 -5.30
C SER A 39 0.73 -18.64 -3.89
N ASN A 40 1.13 -19.76 -3.27
CA ASN A 40 1.88 -19.78 -2.02
C ASN A 40 3.35 -19.38 -2.17
N LYS A 41 3.83 -19.14 -3.40
CA LYS A 41 5.24 -18.85 -3.69
C LYS A 41 5.63 -17.43 -3.29
N ILE A 42 6.78 -17.33 -2.63
CA ILE A 42 7.41 -16.09 -2.20
C ILE A 42 8.81 -16.08 -2.76
N LYS A 43 9.04 -15.27 -3.80
CA LYS A 43 10.32 -15.22 -4.48
C LYS A 43 11.19 -14.11 -3.93
N THR A 44 12.45 -14.42 -3.68
CA THR A 44 13.43 -13.42 -3.27
C THR A 44 14.53 -13.30 -4.31
N TRP A 45 15.06 -12.10 -4.43
CA TRP A 45 16.22 -11.84 -5.27
C TRP A 45 17.16 -10.89 -4.54
N MET A 46 18.46 -11.13 -4.66
CA MET A 46 19.48 -10.28 -4.09
C MET A 46 20.55 -9.97 -5.13
N GLN A 47 21.12 -8.78 -5.02
CA GLN A 47 22.36 -8.41 -5.67
C GLN A 47 23.31 -7.81 -4.64
N ILE A 48 24.57 -8.25 -4.67
CA ILE A 48 25.65 -7.72 -3.83
C ILE A 48 26.77 -7.25 -4.76
N GLY A 49 27.20 -6.01 -4.58
CA GLY A 49 28.31 -5.44 -5.31
C GLY A 49 29.19 -4.58 -4.40
N PRO A 50 30.53 -4.61 -4.57
CA PRO A 50 31.44 -3.67 -3.92
C PRO A 50 31.05 -2.24 -4.27
N LYS A 51 31.21 -1.35 -3.29
CA LYS A 51 30.98 0.08 -3.48
C LYS A 51 32.31 0.79 -3.72
N ASP A 52 32.48 1.37 -4.90
CA ASP A 52 33.70 2.08 -5.33
C ASP A 52 33.78 3.49 -4.73
N TRP A 53 34.13 3.59 -3.46
CA TRP A 53 34.31 4.88 -2.78
C TRP A 53 35.76 5.01 -2.30
N SER A 54 36.31 6.21 -2.42
CA SER A 54 37.60 6.56 -1.82
C SER A 54 37.52 6.36 -0.30
N ILE A 55 38.24 5.36 0.20
CA ILE A 55 38.26 5.07 1.64
C ILE A 55 38.96 6.23 2.35
N PRO A 56 38.28 6.93 3.29
CA PRO A 56 38.87 8.08 3.95
C PRO A 56 39.97 7.63 4.92
N ALA A 57 41.09 8.36 4.92
CA ALA A 57 42.15 8.18 5.90
C ALA A 57 41.60 8.33 7.34
N PRO A 58 42.11 7.58 8.33
CA PRO A 58 43.30 6.72 8.28
C PRO A 58 43.05 5.28 7.80
N LYS A 59 41.84 4.95 7.36
CA LYS A 59 41.49 3.59 6.88
C LYS A 59 42.09 3.34 5.51
N LEU A 60 42.38 2.07 5.24
CA LEU A 60 42.95 1.60 3.98
C LEU A 60 41.94 0.71 3.23
N PRO A 61 42.00 0.68 1.89
CA PRO A 61 41.29 -0.35 1.13
C PRO A 61 41.80 -1.75 1.45
N PHE A 62 40.90 -2.75 1.43
CA PHE A 62 41.31 -4.15 1.59
C PHE A 62 42.38 -4.52 0.55
N PRO A 63 43.46 -5.21 0.98
CA PRO A 63 44.52 -5.63 0.08
C PRO A 63 44.00 -6.63 -0.95
N GLY A 64 44.51 -6.60 -2.18
CA GLY A 64 44.16 -7.59 -3.20
C GLY A 64 44.89 -8.93 -3.03
N GLY A 65 44.41 -9.97 -3.71
CA GLY A 65 45.06 -11.26 -3.79
C GLY A 65 44.75 -12.20 -2.62
N ALA A 66 45.54 -13.27 -2.49
CA ALA A 66 45.27 -14.37 -1.56
C ALA A 66 45.28 -13.96 -0.07
N ASN A 67 45.95 -12.87 0.29
CA ASN A 67 46.13 -12.39 1.67
C ASN A 67 45.24 -11.17 1.99
N GLY A 68 44.13 -11.02 1.28
CA GLY A 68 43.24 -9.87 1.41
C GLY A 68 41.83 -10.13 0.87
N MET A 69 41.42 -11.39 0.82
CA MET A 69 40.07 -11.73 0.38
C MET A 69 39.05 -11.36 1.45
N ILE A 70 37.87 -10.97 0.99
CA ILE A 70 36.65 -10.88 1.81
C ILE A 70 35.75 -12.02 1.38
N LEU A 71 35.21 -12.75 2.33
CA LEU A 71 34.22 -13.81 2.10
C LEU A 71 32.93 -13.38 2.79
N LEU A 72 31.81 -13.48 2.08
CA LEU A 72 30.49 -13.23 2.65
C LEU A 72 29.73 -14.55 2.69
N ASP A 73 29.22 -14.91 3.86
CA ASP A 73 28.21 -15.94 4.01
C ASP A 73 26.86 -15.25 4.16
N VAL A 74 25.89 -15.62 3.33
CA VAL A 74 24.60 -14.93 3.27
C VAL A 74 23.51 -15.97 3.33
N GLN A 75 22.55 -15.75 4.23
CA GLN A 75 21.37 -16.58 4.35
C GLN A 75 20.11 -15.74 4.26
N SER A 76 19.05 -16.34 3.72
CA SER A 76 17.72 -15.76 3.74
C SER A 76 16.92 -16.40 4.87
N TRP A 77 16.16 -15.61 5.63
CA TRP A 77 15.45 -16.05 6.82
C TRP A 77 14.00 -15.58 6.81
N CYS A 78 13.06 -16.53 6.86
CA CYS A 78 11.67 -16.30 7.18
C CYS A 78 11.43 -16.46 8.69
N GLN A 79 11.13 -15.35 9.38
CA GLN A 79 10.83 -15.31 10.82
C GLN A 79 9.36 -15.63 11.11
N SER A 80 8.88 -16.75 10.56
CA SER A 80 7.52 -17.22 10.75
C SER A 80 7.47 -18.73 10.65
N ASP A 81 6.66 -19.36 11.49
CA ASP A 81 6.24 -20.76 11.36
C ASP A 81 5.29 -20.96 10.15
N GLY A 82 4.96 -19.89 9.42
CA GLY A 82 4.17 -19.97 8.19
C GLY A 82 4.94 -20.22 6.91
N CYS A 83 6.26 -20.18 6.93
CA CYS A 83 7.07 -20.62 5.79
C CYS A 83 7.29 -22.14 5.82
N ASP A 84 7.49 -22.73 4.65
CA ASP A 84 7.90 -24.14 4.47
C ASP A 84 9.28 -24.41 5.10
N LYS A 85 10.14 -23.39 5.11
CA LYS A 85 11.46 -23.39 5.72
C LYS A 85 11.68 -22.10 6.49
N GLN A 86 12.47 -22.16 7.55
CA GLN A 86 12.88 -20.96 8.28
C GLN A 86 14.05 -20.29 7.57
N ALA A 87 15.13 -20.98 7.26
CA ALA A 87 16.29 -20.42 6.57
C ALA A 87 16.60 -21.16 5.27
N GLN A 88 17.26 -20.47 4.34
CA GLN A 88 17.80 -21.07 3.12
C GLN A 88 19.01 -20.28 2.63
N ASP A 89 20.02 -21.00 2.16
CA ASP A 89 21.19 -20.40 1.52
C ASP A 89 20.82 -19.77 0.17
N TRP A 90 21.57 -18.77 -0.24
CA TRP A 90 21.38 -18.11 -1.53
C TRP A 90 22.03 -18.91 -2.66
N ASP A 91 21.26 -19.15 -3.73
CA ASP A 91 21.79 -19.66 -5.00
C ASP A 91 22.31 -18.46 -5.82
N PHE A 92 23.58 -18.11 -5.65
CA PHE A 92 24.22 -17.00 -6.35
C PHE A 92 24.69 -17.40 -7.76
N TYR A 93 24.17 -16.71 -8.76
CA TYR A 93 24.65 -16.69 -10.13
C TYR A 93 25.92 -15.82 -10.25
N GLY A 94 26.91 -16.29 -11.01
CA GLY A 94 28.08 -15.47 -11.40
C GLY A 94 29.33 -15.66 -10.55
N GLY A 95 29.34 -16.50 -9.51
CA GLY A 95 30.56 -16.82 -8.79
C GLY A 95 30.38 -17.21 -7.33
N ARG A 96 31.49 -17.18 -6.58
CA ARG A 96 31.54 -17.37 -5.12
C ARG A 96 31.36 -16.00 -4.46
N SER A 97 30.71 -15.93 -3.30
CA SER A 97 30.55 -14.74 -2.47
C SER A 97 31.88 -14.32 -1.82
N ARG A 98 32.89 -14.03 -2.64
CA ARG A 98 34.23 -13.65 -2.20
C ARG A 98 34.87 -12.66 -3.16
N TRP A 99 35.54 -11.64 -2.62
CA TRP A 99 36.17 -10.57 -3.37
C TRP A 99 37.66 -10.49 -3.06
N SER A 100 38.49 -10.34 -4.09
CA SER A 100 39.93 -10.17 -3.96
C SER A 100 40.31 -8.71 -3.73
N GLY A 101 40.06 -8.21 -2.52
CA GLY A 101 40.35 -6.83 -2.12
C GLY A 101 39.48 -5.79 -2.85
N ASN A 102 39.82 -4.52 -2.67
CA ASN A 102 38.98 -3.42 -3.15
C ASN A 102 38.95 -3.24 -4.68
N GLN A 103 39.88 -3.83 -5.43
CA GLN A 103 39.92 -3.74 -6.89
C GLN A 103 38.97 -4.73 -7.56
N ASP A 104 38.54 -5.75 -6.81
CA ASP A 104 37.56 -6.68 -7.30
C ASP A 104 36.17 -6.05 -7.22
N GLN A 105 35.57 -5.76 -8.38
CA GLN A 105 34.31 -5.03 -8.52
C GLN A 105 33.20 -5.92 -9.09
N HIS A 106 33.37 -7.24 -9.10
CA HIS A 106 32.33 -8.12 -9.62
C HIS A 106 31.08 -8.07 -8.75
N ILE A 107 29.94 -8.28 -9.40
CA ILE A 107 28.62 -8.28 -8.79
C ILE A 107 28.11 -9.71 -8.78
N ILE A 108 27.55 -10.15 -7.66
CA ILE A 108 26.81 -11.42 -7.57
C ILE A 108 25.32 -11.14 -7.45
N THR A 109 24.51 -12.04 -8.02
CA THR A 109 23.05 -11.98 -7.89
C THR A 109 22.53 -13.37 -7.58
N GLY A 110 21.50 -13.50 -6.76
CA GLY A 110 21.00 -14.82 -6.39
C GLY A 110 19.53 -14.82 -5.99
N VAL A 111 19.03 -16.02 -5.72
CA VAL A 111 17.65 -16.25 -5.24
C VAL A 111 17.64 -17.15 -4.01
N ALA A 112 16.66 -16.95 -3.14
CA ALA A 112 16.38 -17.80 -1.99
C ALA A 112 14.87 -17.83 -1.75
N ASP A 113 14.16 -18.58 -2.59
CA ASP A 113 12.69 -18.63 -2.60
C ASP A 113 12.14 -19.39 -1.38
N PHE A 114 10.96 -18.98 -0.91
CA PHE A 114 10.18 -19.62 0.14
C PHE A 114 8.78 -19.95 -0.36
N GLU A 115 8.10 -20.85 0.35
CA GLU A 115 6.69 -21.11 0.17
C GLU A 115 5.93 -20.91 1.48
N TRP A 116 4.73 -20.35 1.39
CA TRP A 116 3.80 -20.36 2.50
C TRP A 116 3.19 -21.75 2.68
N ASN A 117 3.24 -22.27 3.90
CA ASN A 117 2.76 -23.62 4.23
C ASN A 117 1.23 -23.71 4.44
N GLY A 118 0.50 -22.62 4.19
CA GLY A 118 -0.94 -22.58 4.36
C GLY A 118 -1.43 -22.28 5.78
N SER A 119 -0.54 -22.04 6.75
CA SER A 119 -0.94 -21.67 8.10
C SER A 119 -1.50 -20.23 8.19
N VAL A 120 -2.44 -20.02 9.11
CA VAL A 120 -3.08 -18.73 9.38
C VAL A 120 -3.15 -18.52 10.90
N ASN A 121 -3.45 -17.30 11.36
CA ASN A 121 -3.47 -17.01 12.80
C ASN A 121 -4.54 -17.79 13.58
N ASN A 122 -5.71 -18.02 12.97
CA ASN A 122 -6.80 -18.82 13.53
C ASN A 122 -7.67 -19.37 12.39
N SER A 123 -7.53 -20.65 12.07
CA SER A 123 -8.27 -21.30 10.96
C SER A 123 -9.77 -21.45 11.21
N SER A 124 -10.23 -21.37 12.46
CA SER A 124 -11.64 -21.40 12.83
C SER A 124 -12.27 -20.01 12.94
N GLY A 125 -11.47 -18.95 12.81
CA GLY A 125 -11.96 -17.58 12.81
C GLY A 125 -12.59 -17.16 11.49
N SER A 126 -13.28 -16.03 11.51
CA SER A 126 -13.97 -15.48 10.32
C SER A 126 -13.46 -14.11 9.91
N LYS A 127 -12.57 -13.50 10.71
CA LYS A 127 -12.01 -12.17 10.43
C LYS A 127 -10.81 -12.29 9.52
N ASP A 128 -10.53 -11.21 8.80
CA ASP A 128 -9.35 -11.13 7.92
C ASP A 128 -8.05 -11.40 8.67
N LYS A 129 -7.94 -10.87 9.90
CA LYS A 129 -6.81 -11.12 10.80
C LYS A 129 -6.63 -12.59 11.20
N ASP A 130 -7.71 -13.37 11.18
CA ASP A 130 -7.71 -14.78 11.60
C ASP A 130 -7.20 -15.65 10.45
N LEU A 131 -7.68 -15.36 9.24
CA LEU A 131 -7.42 -16.11 8.01
C LEU A 131 -6.24 -15.58 7.19
N SER A 132 -5.39 -14.75 7.79
CA SER A 132 -4.15 -14.27 7.20
C SER A 132 -2.97 -14.46 8.14
N ARG A 133 -1.76 -14.40 7.59
CA ARG A 133 -0.51 -14.46 8.33
C ARG A 133 0.54 -13.59 7.65
N LYS A 134 1.24 -12.78 8.45
CA LYS A 134 2.42 -12.04 8.01
C LYS A 134 3.63 -12.95 8.09
N LEU A 135 4.47 -12.91 7.06
CA LEU A 135 5.69 -13.67 6.94
C LEU A 135 6.82 -12.64 6.81
N PRO A 136 7.52 -12.29 7.91
CA PRO A 136 8.65 -11.38 7.85
C PRO A 136 9.85 -12.10 7.26
N LEU A 137 10.34 -11.64 6.10
CA LEU A 137 11.57 -12.13 5.48
C LEU A 137 12.73 -11.16 5.74
N ARG A 138 13.90 -11.73 5.99
CA ARG A 138 15.16 -11.02 6.19
C ARG A 138 16.27 -11.72 5.43
N TRP A 139 17.39 -11.04 5.31
CA TRP A 139 18.67 -11.70 5.08
C TRP A 139 19.59 -11.46 6.28
N TRP A 140 20.47 -12.43 6.48
CA TRP A 140 21.55 -12.43 7.45
C TRP A 140 22.85 -12.56 6.67
N MET A 141 23.88 -11.83 7.09
CA MET A 141 25.19 -11.84 6.46
C MET A 141 26.26 -11.91 7.54
N ASP A 142 27.11 -12.92 7.41
CA ASP A 142 28.37 -13.06 8.12
C ASP A 142 29.53 -12.86 7.13
N TRP A 143 30.71 -12.58 7.63
CA TRP A 143 31.86 -12.31 6.79
C TRP A 143 33.16 -12.81 7.40
N GLY A 144 34.12 -13.10 6.54
CA GLY A 144 35.47 -13.49 6.93
C GLY A 144 36.51 -12.85 6.03
N THR A 145 37.78 -12.95 6.44
CA THR A 145 38.91 -12.45 5.63
C THR A 145 40.13 -13.36 5.68
N THR A 146 40.97 -13.27 4.64
CA THR A 146 42.27 -13.96 4.59
C THR A 146 43.46 -13.09 4.96
N ILE A 147 43.22 -11.91 5.54
CA ILE A 147 44.31 -11.08 6.09
C ILE A 147 44.99 -11.85 7.23
N PRO A 148 46.32 -12.10 7.15
CA PRO A 148 47.02 -12.88 8.16
C PRO A 148 46.91 -12.26 9.56
N GLY A 149 46.72 -13.12 10.58
CA GLY A 149 46.68 -12.68 11.98
C GLY A 149 45.36 -12.06 12.42
N VAL A 150 44.38 -11.97 11.53
CA VAL A 150 42.99 -11.61 11.88
C VAL A 150 42.24 -12.92 12.17
N PRO A 151 41.70 -13.10 13.40
CA PRO A 151 40.84 -14.24 13.68
C PRO A 151 39.55 -14.14 12.86
N ASP A 152 39.03 -15.28 12.43
CA ASP A 152 37.71 -15.34 11.78
C ASP A 152 36.67 -14.74 12.73
N PRO A 153 35.97 -13.65 12.37
CA PRO A 153 35.04 -12.97 13.26
C PRO A 153 33.72 -13.74 13.31
N THR A 154 33.76 -15.05 13.61
CA THR A 154 32.56 -15.88 13.66
C THR A 154 31.63 -15.35 14.75
N GLY A 155 30.51 -14.75 14.35
CA GLY A 155 29.39 -14.37 15.22
C GLY A 155 29.47 -13.02 15.94
N GLU A 156 30.53 -12.21 15.76
CA GLU A 156 30.62 -10.87 16.40
C GLU A 156 30.20 -9.72 15.46
N ASP A 157 30.29 -9.90 14.14
CA ASP A 157 30.00 -8.88 13.12
C ASP A 157 28.84 -9.27 12.17
N GLU A 158 27.78 -9.85 12.73
CA GLU A 158 26.60 -10.26 11.98
C GLU A 158 25.75 -9.06 11.55
N ILE A 159 25.35 -9.03 10.27
CA ILE A 159 24.46 -8.00 9.72
C ILE A 159 23.11 -8.62 9.37
N VAL A 160 22.04 -8.07 9.97
CA VAL A 160 20.66 -8.49 9.73
C VAL A 160 19.88 -7.38 9.05
N SER A 161 19.18 -7.72 7.97
CA SER A 161 18.32 -6.77 7.28
C SER A 161 17.10 -6.38 8.13
N PRO A 162 16.54 -5.17 7.93
CA PRO A 162 15.16 -4.90 8.30
C PRO A 162 14.22 -5.93 7.63
N PRO A 163 13.09 -6.29 8.27
CA PRO A 163 12.18 -7.27 7.70
C PRO A 163 11.38 -6.66 6.56
N THR A 164 11.27 -7.40 5.45
CA THR A 164 10.26 -7.18 4.42
C THR A 164 9.19 -8.25 4.56
N ALA A 165 7.93 -7.86 4.79
CA ALA A 165 6.87 -8.81 5.06
C ALA A 165 6.06 -9.15 3.80
N ALA A 166 5.95 -10.43 3.49
CA ALA A 166 4.81 -10.93 2.72
C ALA A 166 3.61 -11.10 3.67
N ARG A 167 2.39 -11.07 3.13
CA ARG A 167 1.20 -11.56 3.82
C ARG A 167 0.48 -12.54 2.92
N CYS A 168 0.23 -13.72 3.46
CA CYS A 168 -0.56 -14.73 2.78
C CYS A 168 -1.89 -14.94 3.51
N ASP A 169 -2.94 -15.28 2.77
CA ASP A 169 -4.28 -15.39 3.31
C ASP A 169 -5.17 -16.41 2.57
N LYS A 170 -6.26 -16.81 3.24
CA LYS A 170 -7.34 -17.65 2.71
C LYS A 170 -8.67 -16.91 2.63
N VAL A 171 -8.65 -15.58 2.70
CA VAL A 171 -9.87 -14.78 2.88
C VAL A 171 -10.69 -14.68 1.60
N ILE A 172 -10.03 -14.59 0.45
CA ILE A 172 -10.69 -14.36 -0.84
C ILE A 172 -11.40 -15.65 -1.30
N SER A 173 -12.71 -15.72 -1.05
CA SER A 173 -13.56 -16.82 -1.49
C SER A 173 -13.55 -17.01 -3.01
N GLY A 174 -13.48 -18.25 -3.47
CA GLY A 174 -13.50 -18.61 -4.89
C GLY A 174 -12.19 -18.34 -5.63
N LYS A 175 -11.10 -18.04 -4.91
CA LYS A 175 -9.74 -17.99 -5.43
C LYS A 175 -8.83 -18.91 -4.62
N ASP A 176 -7.75 -19.34 -5.24
CA ASP A 176 -6.71 -20.03 -4.51
C ASP A 176 -6.10 -19.10 -3.43
N PRO A 177 -5.70 -19.66 -2.28
CA PRO A 177 -4.91 -18.93 -1.30
C PRO A 177 -3.65 -18.33 -1.94
N GLY A 178 -3.24 -17.15 -1.50
CA GLY A 178 -2.13 -16.45 -2.13
C GLY A 178 -1.51 -15.39 -1.25
N CYS A 179 -0.45 -14.76 -1.77
CA CYS A 179 0.40 -13.85 -1.02
C CYS A 179 0.52 -12.47 -1.70
N VAL A 180 0.52 -11.42 -0.89
CA VAL A 180 0.73 -10.03 -1.32
C VAL A 180 1.84 -9.36 -0.51
N LEU A 181 2.29 -8.20 -0.98
CA LEU A 181 3.16 -7.30 -0.24
C LEU A 181 2.29 -6.22 0.42
N PRO A 182 2.07 -6.25 1.75
CA PRO A 182 1.25 -5.25 2.42
C PRO A 182 1.80 -3.82 2.34
N SER A 183 3.10 -3.67 2.09
CA SER A 183 3.76 -2.38 1.86
C SER A 183 3.39 -1.74 0.52
N TYR A 184 2.94 -2.55 -0.44
CA TYR A 184 2.49 -2.05 -1.73
C TYR A 184 1.05 -1.54 -1.63
N LYS A 185 0.85 -0.25 -1.92
CA LYS A 185 -0.45 0.42 -1.86
C LYS A 185 -1.03 0.55 -3.27
N PRO A 186 -1.91 -0.36 -3.71
CA PRO A 186 -2.43 -0.34 -5.07
C PRO A 186 -3.32 0.88 -5.32
N GLY A 187 -3.32 1.36 -6.57
CA GLY A 187 -4.18 2.45 -7.04
C GLY A 187 -5.36 1.93 -7.85
N TYR A 188 -6.59 2.32 -7.50
CA TYR A 188 -7.79 2.04 -8.27
C TYR A 188 -8.14 3.22 -9.17
N THR A 189 -8.16 3.01 -10.49
CA THR A 189 -8.53 4.06 -11.44
C THR A 189 -10.02 4.03 -11.75
N ILE A 190 -10.68 5.17 -11.57
CA ILE A 190 -12.08 5.36 -11.98
C ILE A 190 -12.15 5.42 -13.51
N ASN A 191 -13.11 4.73 -14.11
CA ASN A 191 -13.43 4.92 -15.52
C ASN A 191 -14.16 6.27 -15.71
N SER A 192 -13.37 7.35 -15.79
CA SER A 192 -13.88 8.72 -15.89
C SER A 192 -14.58 9.01 -17.22
N GLU A 193 -14.32 8.22 -18.27
CA GLU A 193 -15.04 8.35 -19.55
C GLU A 193 -16.51 7.92 -19.41
N ALA A 194 -16.73 6.81 -18.72
CA ALA A 194 -18.08 6.32 -18.46
C ALA A 194 -18.76 7.05 -17.30
N PHE A 195 -17.99 7.52 -16.31
CA PHE A 195 -18.50 8.07 -15.05
C PHE A 195 -17.84 9.42 -14.68
N PRO A 196 -17.97 10.46 -15.53
CA PRO A 196 -17.27 11.74 -15.34
C PRO A 196 -17.69 12.45 -14.05
N GLY A 197 -18.98 12.43 -13.69
CA GLY A 197 -19.47 13.06 -12.45
C GLY A 197 -18.87 12.47 -11.18
N ALA A 198 -18.74 11.14 -11.10
CA ALA A 198 -18.11 10.46 -9.97
C ALA A 198 -16.60 10.78 -9.88
N ALA A 199 -15.90 10.77 -11.03
CA ALA A 199 -14.50 11.15 -11.09
C ALA A 199 -14.27 12.61 -10.63
N ALA A 200 -15.10 13.55 -11.10
CA ALA A 200 -15.03 14.96 -10.72
C ALA A 200 -15.28 15.16 -9.22
N HIS A 201 -16.26 14.45 -8.65
CA HIS A 201 -16.54 14.49 -7.22
C HIS A 201 -15.33 14.03 -6.40
N ILE A 202 -14.77 12.85 -6.72
CA ILE A 202 -13.58 12.32 -6.04
C ILE A 202 -12.40 13.30 -6.18
N TRP A 203 -12.13 13.81 -7.38
CA TRP A 203 -11.05 14.75 -7.64
C TRP A 203 -11.18 16.02 -6.80
N LEU A 204 -12.38 16.62 -6.73
CA LEU A 204 -12.65 17.82 -5.95
C LEU A 204 -12.28 17.60 -4.48
N ILE A 205 -12.79 16.52 -3.88
CA ILE A 205 -12.56 16.24 -2.46
C ILE A 205 -11.09 15.92 -2.20
N GLN A 206 -10.46 15.06 -3.01
CA GLN A 206 -9.03 14.75 -2.87
C GLN A 206 -8.14 16.01 -2.89
N ASN A 207 -8.48 16.99 -3.73
CA ASN A 207 -7.68 18.18 -3.93
C ASN A 207 -7.99 19.32 -2.95
N LYS A 208 -9.20 19.40 -2.41
CA LYS A 208 -9.59 20.43 -1.43
C LYS A 208 -9.52 19.97 0.03
N HIS A 209 -9.55 18.67 0.29
CA HIS A 209 -9.43 18.13 1.65
C HIS A 209 -8.05 18.45 2.25
N ALA A 210 -8.00 18.74 3.56
CA ALA A 210 -6.76 19.12 4.25
C ALA A 210 -5.70 18.00 4.18
N LYS A 211 -6.11 16.75 4.42
CA LYS A 211 -5.25 15.56 4.43
C LYS A 211 -5.03 14.90 3.06
N LYS A 212 -5.61 15.43 1.97
CA LYS A 212 -5.55 14.83 0.62
C LYS A 212 -5.90 13.32 0.56
N LEU A 213 -6.90 12.90 1.33
CA LEU A 213 -7.22 11.48 1.55
C LEU A 213 -7.46 10.72 0.24
N GLY A 214 -6.86 9.55 0.12
CA GLY A 214 -6.96 8.66 -1.05
C GLY A 214 -6.30 9.17 -2.32
N LYS A 215 -5.56 10.27 -2.31
CA LYS A 215 -5.00 10.89 -3.52
C LYS A 215 -3.76 10.15 -4.03
N SER A 216 -2.97 9.55 -3.15
CA SER A 216 -1.70 8.90 -3.51
C SER A 216 -1.28 7.84 -2.49
N PRO A 217 -0.25 7.02 -2.77
CA PRO A 217 0.34 6.12 -1.77
C PRO A 217 0.81 6.80 -0.47
N GLN A 218 1.09 8.11 -0.50
CA GLN A 218 1.50 8.87 0.69
C GLN A 218 0.31 9.31 1.54
N THR A 219 -0.90 9.35 0.95
CA THR A 219 -2.14 9.75 1.62
C THR A 219 -3.26 8.75 1.29
N PRO A 220 -3.06 7.44 1.55
CA PRO A 220 -4.00 6.41 1.12
C PRO A 220 -5.28 6.42 1.95
N LEU A 221 -6.27 5.65 1.51
CA LEU A 221 -7.40 5.18 2.30
C LEU A 221 -7.08 3.81 2.88
N HIS A 222 -7.71 3.45 3.99
CA HIS A 222 -7.62 2.13 4.60
C HIS A 222 -8.90 1.36 4.35
N TYR A 223 -8.77 0.19 3.72
CA TYR A 223 -9.90 -0.65 3.35
C TYR A 223 -10.64 -1.17 4.58
N LEU A 224 -11.97 -0.97 4.58
CA LEU A 224 -12.88 -1.55 5.56
C LEU A 224 -13.77 -2.59 4.87
N PRO A 225 -13.48 -3.88 5.00
CA PRO A 225 -14.34 -4.93 4.47
C PRO A 225 -15.64 -5.01 5.29
N SER A 226 -16.54 -5.91 4.90
CA SER A 226 -17.80 -6.13 5.60
C SER A 226 -17.62 -6.41 7.10
N LYS A 227 -18.67 -6.15 7.88
CA LYS A 227 -18.72 -6.40 9.33
C LYS A 227 -18.25 -7.81 9.74
N ALA A 228 -18.52 -8.82 8.92
CA ALA A 228 -18.10 -10.19 9.18
C ALA A 228 -16.58 -10.38 9.13
N ARG A 229 -15.87 -9.52 8.41
CA ARG A 229 -14.43 -9.62 8.10
C ARG A 229 -13.56 -8.64 8.90
N ASN A 230 -14.04 -7.43 9.15
CA ASN A 230 -13.24 -6.41 9.84
C ASN A 230 -13.16 -6.65 11.36
N ALA A 231 -12.04 -6.26 11.97
CA ALA A 231 -11.77 -6.42 13.39
C ALA A 231 -12.79 -5.71 14.32
N PRO A 232 -13.22 -4.46 14.07
CA PRO A 232 -14.17 -3.76 14.95
C PRO A 232 -15.61 -4.28 14.81
N SER A 233 -15.90 -5.15 13.84
CA SER A 233 -17.26 -5.56 13.46
C SER A 233 -18.16 -4.36 13.12
N GLN A 234 -17.58 -3.34 12.47
CA GLN A 234 -18.26 -2.15 11.99
C GLN A 234 -18.99 -2.43 10.68
N GLU A 235 -20.22 -1.97 10.52
CA GLU A 235 -20.96 -2.02 9.27
C GLU A 235 -20.60 -0.84 8.33
N PRO A 236 -19.91 -1.08 7.18
CA PRO A 236 -19.66 -0.03 6.21
C PRO A 236 -20.95 0.43 5.49
N GLU A 237 -21.90 -0.46 5.24
CA GLU A 237 -23.01 -0.19 4.32
C GLU A 237 -24.24 0.47 4.98
N ASN A 238 -25.29 0.67 4.18
CA ASN A 238 -26.53 1.33 4.57
C ASN A 238 -27.45 0.46 5.47
N LYS A 239 -26.91 -0.04 6.59
CA LYS A 239 -27.66 -0.79 7.60
C LYS A 239 -27.48 -0.16 8.98
N LEU A 240 -28.37 -0.52 9.90
CA LEU A 240 -28.15 -0.21 11.32
C LEU A 240 -27.18 -1.25 11.89
N ASP A 241 -26.23 -0.77 12.69
CA ASP A 241 -25.29 -1.55 13.49
C ASP A 241 -25.57 -1.28 14.97
N ASN A 242 -26.17 -2.25 15.67
CA ASN A 242 -26.58 -2.12 17.08
C ASN A 242 -27.40 -0.85 17.38
N GLY A 243 -28.32 -0.50 16.47
CA GLY A 243 -29.17 0.70 16.59
C GLY A 243 -28.53 2.01 16.08
N LYS A 244 -27.22 2.02 15.78
CA LYS A 244 -26.52 3.16 15.18
C LYS A 244 -26.43 3.00 13.66
N PRO A 245 -26.30 4.07 12.87
CA PRO A 245 -26.07 3.93 11.44
C PRO A 245 -24.67 3.36 11.15
N GLY A 246 -24.57 2.43 10.19
CA GLY A 246 -23.30 2.11 9.54
C GLY A 246 -22.77 3.31 8.73
N ASN A 247 -21.54 3.21 8.22
CA ASN A 247 -20.82 4.36 7.65
C ASN A 247 -21.63 5.07 6.54
N ARG A 248 -22.13 4.30 5.56
CA ARG A 248 -22.95 4.85 4.47
C ARG A 248 -24.25 5.46 4.98
N LYS A 249 -24.85 4.89 6.02
CA LYS A 249 -26.11 5.42 6.58
C LYS A 249 -25.88 6.72 7.37
N ALA A 250 -24.71 6.90 7.96
CA ALA A 250 -24.33 8.14 8.65
C ALA A 250 -24.15 9.30 7.68
N VAL A 251 -23.54 9.04 6.52
CA VAL A 251 -23.27 10.06 5.49
C VAL A 251 -24.48 10.27 4.58
N CYS A 252 -25.02 9.19 4.02
CA CYS A 252 -26.06 9.20 2.99
C CYS A 252 -27.48 8.91 3.51
N GLY A 253 -27.67 8.81 4.83
CA GLY A 253 -28.97 8.50 5.43
C GLY A 253 -29.91 9.69 5.56
N ARG A 254 -30.47 9.90 6.75
CA ARG A 254 -31.65 10.76 6.98
C ARG A 254 -31.48 12.22 6.55
N ALA A 255 -30.25 12.75 6.59
CA ALA A 255 -29.96 14.13 6.25
C ALA A 255 -29.60 14.34 4.77
N PHE A 256 -29.64 13.30 3.94
CA PHE A 256 -29.43 13.43 2.51
C PHE A 256 -30.76 13.78 1.81
N ARG A 257 -30.75 14.93 1.13
CA ARG A 257 -31.80 15.43 0.24
C ARG A 257 -31.38 15.11 -1.20
N LYS A 258 -32.26 14.44 -1.93
CA LYS A 258 -32.08 14.18 -3.37
C LYS A 258 -32.29 15.50 -4.12
N HIS A 259 -31.35 15.87 -5.00
CA HIS A 259 -31.48 17.09 -5.78
C HIS A 259 -32.26 16.84 -7.07
N ASN A 260 -33.30 17.62 -7.35
CA ASN A 260 -34.18 17.37 -8.50
C ASN A 260 -33.48 17.52 -9.86
N ASP A 261 -32.43 18.36 -9.94
CA ASP A 261 -31.66 18.55 -11.19
C ASP A 261 -30.57 17.50 -11.43
N THR A 262 -30.51 16.47 -10.58
CA THR A 262 -29.53 15.39 -10.74
C THR A 262 -29.65 14.76 -12.13
N ALA A 263 -28.52 14.63 -12.83
CA ALA A 263 -28.45 13.88 -14.08
C ALA A 263 -28.73 12.41 -13.81
N THR A 264 -29.90 11.95 -14.25
CA THR A 264 -30.24 10.52 -14.29
C THR A 264 -30.04 10.00 -15.70
N ILE A 265 -29.42 8.83 -15.82
CA ILE A 265 -29.30 8.11 -17.09
C ILE A 265 -30.40 7.05 -17.20
N MET A 266 -30.56 6.45 -18.37
CA MET A 266 -31.38 5.25 -18.50
C MET A 266 -30.54 4.05 -18.02
N THR A 267 -31.10 3.20 -17.16
CA THR A 267 -30.42 1.98 -16.72
C THR A 267 -30.19 1.02 -17.90
N PRO A 268 -29.23 0.08 -17.84
CA PRO A 268 -29.01 -0.91 -18.91
C PRO A 268 -30.25 -1.71 -19.32
N ASN A 269 -31.23 -1.83 -18.41
CA ASN A 269 -32.47 -2.57 -18.63
C ASN A 269 -33.63 -1.68 -19.14
N GLY A 270 -33.37 -0.43 -19.52
CA GLY A 270 -34.37 0.48 -20.07
C GLY A 270 -35.20 1.25 -19.04
N ASN A 271 -35.00 1.02 -17.74
CA ASN A 271 -35.75 1.71 -16.69
C ASN A 271 -35.14 3.10 -16.39
N PRO A 272 -35.97 4.09 -16.02
CA PRO A 272 -35.49 5.35 -15.46
C PRO A 272 -34.62 5.08 -14.22
N ASP A 273 -33.42 5.64 -14.20
CA ASP A 273 -32.55 5.56 -13.04
C ASP A 273 -33.08 6.41 -11.88
N THR A 274 -32.59 6.14 -10.67
CA THR A 274 -32.97 6.88 -9.46
C THR A 274 -31.81 7.70 -8.92
N ILE A 275 -32.11 8.72 -8.12
CA ILE A 275 -31.09 9.54 -7.47
C ILE A 275 -30.54 8.80 -6.24
N SER A 276 -29.22 8.72 -6.16
CA SER A 276 -28.43 8.17 -5.07
C SER A 276 -27.53 9.21 -4.41
N CYS A 277 -27.01 8.85 -3.25
CA CYS A 277 -25.97 9.58 -2.55
C CYS A 277 -24.63 8.88 -2.76
N ASP A 278 -23.68 9.60 -3.33
CA ASP A 278 -22.27 9.21 -3.40
C ASP A 278 -21.47 9.92 -2.31
N GLU A 279 -20.39 9.30 -1.85
CA GLU A 279 -19.57 9.80 -0.74
C GLU A 279 -18.08 9.56 -0.98
N PHE A 280 -17.27 10.56 -0.62
CA PHE A 280 -15.82 10.40 -0.55
C PHE A 280 -15.27 11.11 0.71
N PRO A 281 -14.44 10.45 1.55
CA PRO A 281 -14.00 9.06 1.44
C PRO A 281 -15.15 8.05 1.52
N PHE A 282 -14.97 6.89 0.86
CA PHE A 282 -16.04 5.90 0.73
C PHE A 282 -16.44 5.28 2.08
N ALA A 283 -17.69 4.84 2.22
CA ALA A 283 -18.18 4.10 3.38
C ALA A 283 -17.32 2.91 3.79
N ALA A 284 -16.78 2.17 2.81
CA ALA A 284 -15.90 1.02 3.01
C ALA A 284 -14.44 1.42 3.31
N THR A 285 -14.25 2.49 4.09
CA THR A 285 -12.93 2.94 4.55
C THR A 285 -12.93 3.36 6.02
N TYR A 286 -11.76 3.33 6.65
CA TYR A 286 -11.58 3.89 8.00
C TYR A 286 -11.61 5.43 8.01
N GLU A 287 -11.44 6.05 6.84
CA GLU A 287 -11.57 7.49 6.61
C GLU A 287 -13.01 7.95 6.38
N SER A 288 -13.98 7.04 6.37
CA SER A 288 -15.38 7.46 6.29
C SER A 288 -15.73 8.32 7.51
N PRO A 289 -16.37 9.49 7.32
CA PRO A 289 -16.91 10.32 8.39
C PRO A 289 -17.88 9.59 9.32
N GLY A 290 -18.56 8.57 8.81
CA GLY A 290 -19.46 7.73 9.57
C GLY A 290 -18.75 6.74 10.50
N PHE A 291 -17.44 6.54 10.35
CA PHE A 291 -16.68 5.61 11.17
C PHE A 291 -16.33 6.24 12.53
N PRO A 292 -16.79 5.69 13.66
CA PRO A 292 -16.50 6.24 14.98
C PRO A 292 -15.01 6.19 15.39
N ALA A 293 -14.50 7.27 15.99
CA ALA A 293 -13.15 7.33 16.58
C ALA A 293 -12.87 6.17 17.55
N ALA A 294 -13.86 5.82 18.39
CA ALA A 294 -13.74 4.75 19.39
C ALA A 294 -13.43 3.37 18.78
N ASN A 295 -13.77 3.17 17.51
CA ASN A 295 -13.52 1.93 16.78
C ASN A 295 -12.28 2.03 15.86
N GLY A 296 -11.54 3.14 15.92
CA GLY A 296 -10.35 3.40 15.11
C GLY A 296 -10.57 4.21 13.84
N GLY A 297 -11.71 4.90 13.69
CA GLY A 297 -11.96 5.79 12.56
C GLY A 297 -10.92 6.91 12.47
N LEU A 298 -10.45 7.21 11.25
CA LEU A 298 -9.33 8.12 10.98
C LEU A 298 -9.77 9.54 10.56
N ASN A 299 -11.06 9.70 10.26
CA ASN A 299 -11.65 10.98 9.87
C ASN A 299 -13.12 11.11 10.36
N PRO A 300 -13.41 10.84 11.64
CA PRO A 300 -14.77 10.81 12.17
C PRO A 300 -15.43 12.19 12.16
N ALA A 301 -16.72 12.24 11.82
CA ALA A 301 -17.56 13.41 12.05
C ALA A 301 -17.79 13.64 13.55
N LYS A 302 -18.09 14.88 13.93
CA LYS A 302 -18.49 15.20 15.32
C LYS A 302 -19.80 14.50 15.68
N ASN A 303 -20.72 14.45 14.72
CA ASN A 303 -21.96 13.71 14.87
C ASN A 303 -22.01 12.55 13.87
N THR A 304 -21.66 11.34 14.32
CA THR A 304 -21.66 10.14 13.46
C THR A 304 -23.06 9.66 13.08
N GLU A 305 -24.15 10.20 13.63
CA GLU A 305 -25.51 9.90 13.15
C GLU A 305 -25.91 10.75 11.93
N TYR A 306 -25.27 11.92 11.78
CA TYR A 306 -25.55 12.92 10.76
C TYR A 306 -24.27 13.38 10.05
N ALA A 307 -23.30 12.48 9.94
CA ALA A 307 -21.94 12.77 9.46
C ALA A 307 -21.94 13.49 8.11
N GLY A 308 -22.91 13.17 7.26
CA GLY A 308 -23.03 13.77 5.93
C GLY A 308 -23.32 15.26 5.93
N LEU A 309 -23.82 15.87 7.01
CA LEU A 309 -23.99 17.32 7.12
C LEU A 309 -22.66 18.08 7.27
N GLU A 310 -21.58 17.37 7.63
CA GLU A 310 -20.23 17.94 7.70
C GLU A 310 -19.46 17.79 6.37
N CYS A 311 -20.06 17.17 5.37
CA CYS A 311 -19.50 17.05 4.02
C CYS A 311 -19.84 18.27 3.16
N VAL A 312 -19.01 18.53 2.16
CA VAL A 312 -19.39 19.38 1.02
C VAL A 312 -20.51 18.69 0.26
N GLN A 313 -21.53 19.47 -0.09
CA GLN A 313 -22.71 18.99 -0.79
C GLN A 313 -22.59 19.36 -2.27
N THR A 314 -22.61 18.36 -3.13
CA THR A 314 -22.55 18.56 -4.58
C THR A 314 -23.70 17.86 -5.28
N VAL A 315 -23.95 18.24 -6.52
CA VAL A 315 -24.88 17.57 -7.42
C VAL A 315 -24.20 17.35 -8.77
N VAL A 316 -24.28 16.13 -9.29
CA VAL A 316 -23.99 15.85 -10.69
C VAL A 316 -25.28 16.15 -11.46
N ALA A 317 -25.34 17.32 -12.09
CA ALA A 317 -26.52 17.81 -12.80
C ALA A 317 -26.36 17.69 -14.32
N LYS A 318 -27.49 17.74 -15.04
CA LYS A 318 -27.46 17.89 -16.49
C LYS A 318 -26.86 19.26 -16.82
N GLY A 319 -25.81 19.25 -17.61
CA GLY A 319 -25.15 20.45 -18.11
C GLY A 319 -25.71 20.93 -19.43
N ASP A 320 -24.84 21.56 -20.21
CA ASP A 320 -25.09 21.94 -21.59
C ASP A 320 -25.08 20.71 -22.53
N GLY A 321 -26.18 20.51 -23.26
CA GLY A 321 -26.31 19.43 -24.23
C GLY A 321 -26.33 18.04 -23.57
N THR A 322 -25.34 17.20 -23.89
CA THR A 322 -25.21 15.82 -23.38
C THR A 322 -24.23 15.69 -22.21
N ARG A 323 -23.65 16.79 -21.73
CA ARG A 323 -22.60 16.77 -20.70
C ARG A 323 -23.19 16.83 -19.30
N GLU A 324 -22.51 16.20 -18.35
CA GLU A 324 -22.78 16.32 -16.92
C GLU A 324 -21.87 17.40 -16.33
N HIS A 325 -22.38 18.12 -15.33
CA HIS A 325 -21.61 19.11 -14.58
C HIS A 325 -21.68 18.77 -13.09
N LEU A 326 -20.58 18.97 -12.38
CA LEU A 326 -20.56 18.90 -10.92
C LEU A 326 -20.73 20.32 -10.36
N TYR A 327 -21.85 20.56 -9.67
CA TYR A 327 -22.14 21.83 -9.03
C TYR A 327 -22.18 21.70 -7.50
N ASN A 328 -22.07 22.83 -6.81
CA ASN A 328 -22.50 22.91 -5.42
C ASN A 328 -24.02 22.63 -5.37
N ASP A 329 -24.46 21.84 -4.39
CA ASP A 329 -25.89 21.63 -4.15
C ASP A 329 -26.45 22.83 -3.38
N THR A 330 -27.22 23.67 -4.07
CA THR A 330 -27.79 24.92 -3.53
C THR A 330 -28.94 24.71 -2.55
N THR A 331 -29.35 23.46 -2.30
CA THR A 331 -30.33 23.14 -1.25
C THR A 331 -29.71 23.03 0.15
N TYR A 332 -28.40 23.22 0.24
CA TYR A 332 -27.60 23.30 1.46
C TYR A 332 -26.80 24.61 1.52
N ASP A 333 -26.20 24.88 2.67
CA ASP A 333 -25.26 25.99 2.84
C ASP A 333 -24.02 25.81 1.94
N ASP A 334 -23.42 26.94 1.56
CA ASP A 334 -22.21 26.93 0.74
C ASP A 334 -21.07 26.11 1.38
N PRO A 335 -20.25 25.43 0.56
CA PRO A 335 -19.13 24.62 1.02
C PRO A 335 -18.16 25.41 1.91
N LYS A 336 -17.82 24.85 3.08
CA LYS A 336 -16.75 25.36 3.93
C LYS A 336 -15.51 24.49 3.80
N TRP A 337 -14.38 25.09 3.46
CA TRP A 337 -13.10 24.40 3.31
C TRP A 337 -12.14 24.72 4.48
N PRO A 338 -11.26 23.79 4.88
CA PRO A 338 -11.24 22.39 4.44
C PRO A 338 -12.45 21.63 4.99
N ALA A 339 -13.04 20.79 4.15
CA ALA A 339 -14.18 19.97 4.53
C ALA A 339 -13.73 18.58 4.95
N LEU A 340 -14.58 17.92 5.72
CA LEU A 340 -14.35 16.56 6.21
C LEU A 340 -14.46 15.50 5.11
N CYS A 341 -15.34 15.74 4.14
CA CYS A 341 -15.76 14.77 3.11
C CYS A 341 -16.53 15.49 2.00
N GLY A 342 -16.86 14.77 0.94
CA GLY A 342 -17.87 15.17 -0.03
C GLY A 342 -19.03 14.18 -0.07
N ARG A 343 -20.22 14.73 -0.25
CA ARG A 343 -21.47 14.00 -0.44
C ARG A 343 -22.18 14.55 -1.67
N SER A 344 -22.49 13.69 -2.63
CA SER A 344 -23.04 14.11 -3.92
C SER A 344 -24.38 13.47 -4.25
N SER A 345 -25.30 14.26 -4.77
CA SER A 345 -26.50 13.77 -5.44
C SER A 345 -26.15 13.38 -6.87
N MET A 346 -26.22 12.08 -7.21
CA MET A 346 -25.91 11.57 -8.55
C MET A 346 -26.77 10.36 -8.92
N SER A 347 -26.80 10.02 -10.21
CA SER A 347 -27.38 8.79 -10.74
C SER A 347 -26.95 7.55 -9.93
N THR A 348 -27.91 6.69 -9.57
CA THR A 348 -27.62 5.40 -8.89
C THR A 348 -26.79 4.49 -9.78
N CYS A 349 -27.07 4.51 -11.07
CA CYS A 349 -26.31 3.77 -12.06
C CYS A 349 -24.84 4.21 -12.09
N ILE A 350 -24.57 5.52 -12.14
CA ILE A 350 -23.19 6.07 -12.12
C ILE A 350 -22.49 5.74 -10.80
N ASN A 351 -23.12 6.03 -9.66
CA ASN A 351 -22.57 5.75 -8.33
C ASN A 351 -22.20 4.26 -8.17
N THR A 352 -23.13 3.37 -8.52
CA THR A 352 -22.92 1.93 -8.39
C THR A 352 -21.85 1.43 -9.33
N GLN A 353 -21.93 1.77 -10.62
CA GLN A 353 -21.05 1.19 -11.63
C GLN A 353 -19.62 1.74 -11.59
N SER A 354 -19.42 2.99 -11.15
CA SER A 354 -18.07 3.57 -11.01
C SER A 354 -17.19 2.82 -10.01
N MET A 355 -17.79 2.23 -8.97
CA MET A 355 -17.10 1.49 -7.91
C MET A 355 -17.36 -0.02 -7.93
N GLN A 356 -18.26 -0.54 -8.77
CA GLN A 356 -18.53 -1.98 -8.85
C GLN A 356 -17.25 -2.80 -9.15
N PRO A 357 -16.39 -2.41 -10.11
CA PRO A 357 -15.13 -3.11 -10.38
C PRO A 357 -14.18 -3.15 -9.19
N PHE A 358 -14.26 -2.18 -8.28
CA PHE A 358 -13.44 -2.15 -7.07
C PHE A 358 -13.61 -3.43 -6.26
N GLY A 359 -14.86 -3.79 -5.92
CA GLY A 359 -15.14 -4.95 -5.07
C GLY A 359 -14.98 -6.29 -5.77
N ILE A 360 -15.35 -6.37 -7.06
CA ILE A 360 -15.35 -7.65 -7.79
C ILE A 360 -14.00 -8.02 -8.41
N ILE A 361 -13.17 -7.02 -8.77
CA ILE A 361 -11.89 -7.22 -9.46
C ILE A 361 -10.76 -6.69 -8.59
N PHE A 362 -10.70 -5.38 -8.34
CA PHE A 362 -9.52 -4.73 -7.74
C PHE A 362 -9.17 -5.27 -6.36
N ALA A 363 -10.13 -5.25 -5.42
CA ALA A 363 -9.91 -5.72 -4.05
C ALA A 363 -9.54 -7.22 -4.01
N LYS A 364 -10.03 -8.02 -4.96
CA LYS A 364 -9.67 -9.45 -5.06
C LYS A 364 -8.30 -9.65 -5.71
N GLN A 365 -7.96 -8.88 -6.74
CA GLN A 365 -6.69 -8.93 -7.45
C GLN A 365 -5.53 -8.58 -6.52
N PHE A 366 -5.70 -7.54 -5.70
CA PHE A 366 -4.70 -7.13 -4.72
C PHE A 366 -4.92 -7.74 -3.33
N ARG A 367 -5.88 -8.66 -3.20
CA ARG A 367 -6.26 -9.33 -1.95
C ARG A 367 -6.40 -8.38 -0.77
N LEU A 368 -7.04 -7.23 -0.95
CA LEU A 368 -7.21 -6.24 0.11
C LEU A 368 -7.98 -6.84 1.29
N LEU A 369 -7.38 -6.71 2.47
CA LEU A 369 -7.94 -7.09 3.76
C LEU A 369 -8.16 -5.85 4.63
N ASP A 370 -8.83 -6.05 5.77
CA ASP A 370 -9.04 -5.03 6.78
C ASP A 370 -7.76 -4.22 7.08
N LYS A 371 -7.86 -2.89 6.94
CA LYS A 371 -6.80 -1.88 7.08
C LYS A 371 -5.73 -1.85 6.00
N ASP A 372 -5.81 -2.66 4.94
CA ASP A 372 -4.88 -2.50 3.82
C ASP A 372 -5.06 -1.13 3.17
N GLU A 373 -3.94 -0.50 2.84
CA GLU A 373 -3.91 0.82 2.24
C GLU A 373 -4.11 0.73 0.72
N TYR A 374 -4.91 1.64 0.17
CA TYR A 374 -5.07 1.81 -1.27
C TYR A 374 -5.34 3.29 -1.59
N TRP A 375 -5.20 3.68 -2.85
CA TRP A 375 -5.52 5.03 -3.29
C TRP A 375 -6.40 4.99 -4.54
N VAL A 376 -7.00 6.12 -4.89
CA VAL A 376 -7.97 6.22 -5.98
C VAL A 376 -7.48 7.26 -6.96
N ASP A 377 -7.37 6.88 -8.23
CA ASP A 377 -7.10 7.79 -9.32
C ASP A 377 -8.42 8.15 -10.03
N PRO A 378 -8.95 9.37 -9.86
CA PRO A 378 -10.09 9.84 -10.64
C PRO A 378 -9.74 10.14 -12.11
N ALA A 379 -8.62 9.62 -12.63
CA ALA A 379 -7.96 10.02 -13.88
C ALA A 379 -7.44 11.46 -13.81
N ASN A 380 -6.59 11.75 -12.82
CA ASN A 380 -6.08 13.10 -12.50
C ASN A 380 -5.58 13.89 -13.72
N GLY A 381 -4.98 13.23 -14.71
CA GLY A 381 -4.51 13.88 -15.94
C GLY A 381 -5.60 14.62 -16.74
N ARG A 382 -6.86 14.22 -16.61
CA ARG A 382 -8.00 14.88 -17.26
C ARG A 382 -8.46 16.16 -16.56
N PHE A 383 -7.99 16.40 -15.34
CA PHE A 383 -8.28 17.60 -14.55
C PHE A 383 -7.11 18.58 -14.52
N ALA A 384 -6.14 18.45 -15.44
CA ALA A 384 -4.93 19.27 -15.44
C ALA A 384 -5.18 20.78 -15.51
N ASP A 385 -6.30 21.20 -16.12
CA ASP A 385 -6.69 22.62 -16.25
C ASP A 385 -7.56 23.11 -15.08
N CYS A 386 -7.89 22.23 -14.12
CA CYS A 386 -8.66 22.59 -12.94
C CYS A 386 -7.74 23.08 -11.83
N ASP A 387 -8.00 24.27 -11.29
CA ASP A 387 -7.23 24.86 -10.19
C ASP A 387 -7.96 24.70 -8.84
N PRO A 388 -7.57 23.74 -8.00
CA PRO A 388 -8.18 23.54 -6.69
C PRO A 388 -7.79 24.60 -5.65
N SER A 389 -6.87 25.53 -5.94
CA SER A 389 -6.53 26.61 -5.01
C SER A 389 -7.55 27.77 -5.05
N LYS A 390 -8.41 27.84 -6.08
CA LYS A 390 -9.42 28.89 -6.23
C LYS A 390 -10.64 28.64 -5.35
N ASP A 391 -11.24 29.68 -4.79
CA ASP A 391 -12.49 29.56 -4.03
C ASP A 391 -13.62 28.98 -4.89
N GLU A 392 -13.74 29.47 -6.12
CA GLU A 392 -14.61 28.92 -7.15
C GLU A 392 -13.78 28.16 -8.19
N ILE A 393 -14.08 26.86 -8.39
CA ILE A 393 -13.45 26.04 -9.43
C ILE A 393 -14.37 26.01 -10.64
N LYS A 394 -13.91 26.57 -11.76
CA LYS A 394 -14.55 26.49 -13.07
C LYS A 394 -13.56 25.89 -14.05
N CYS A 395 -13.80 24.65 -14.47
CA CYS A 395 -12.95 23.95 -15.43
C CYS A 395 -13.73 22.84 -16.15
N THR A 396 -13.11 22.29 -17.18
CA THR A 396 -13.67 21.18 -17.96
C THR A 396 -12.72 19.98 -17.85
N MET A 397 -13.27 18.82 -17.50
CA MET A 397 -12.52 17.56 -17.57
C MET A 397 -12.28 17.20 -19.05
N LYS A 398 -11.03 16.89 -19.41
CA LYS A 398 -10.62 16.59 -20.79
C LYS A 398 -10.90 15.16 -21.24
#